data_AF-A0A7V9KFG8-F1
#
_entry.id   AF-A0A7V9KFG8-F1
#
_cell.length_a   1.000
_cell.length_b   1.000
_cell.length_c   1.000
_cell.angle_alpha   90.00
_cell.angle_beta   90.00
_cell.angle_gamma   90.00
#
_symmetry.space_group_name_H-M   'P 1'
#
loop_
_entity.id
_entity.type
_entity.pdbx_description
1 polymer ?
#
loop_
_entity_poly.entity_id
_entity_poly.type
_entity_poly.pdbx_seq_one_letter_code
_entity_poly.pdbx_strand_id
1 'polypeptide(L)'
;MSQDGSSPGLAIASAAPASAPGLRELAGLLGEIGDLKRVHAAHLEDSVAGGRFASAWAALVGGADVREVALRETAAAVTGARLGAIDARVLA
;
A
#
# COMPACT_ATOMS: atom_id res chain seq x y z
N MET A 1 37.48 -19.38 8.97
CA MET A 1 37.21 -18.00 9.42
C MET A 1 36.66 -17.25 8.22
N SER A 2 35.34 -17.37 8.00
CA SER A 2 34.33 -16.33 8.28
C SER A 2 34.18 -15.42 7.05
N GLN A 3 33.04 -15.28 6.37
CA GLN A 3 31.65 -15.23 6.81
C GLN A 3 30.73 -15.79 5.70
N ASP A 4 29.76 -16.64 6.07
CA ASP A 4 28.62 -16.98 5.22
C ASP A 4 27.71 -15.75 5.08
N GLY A 5 27.43 -15.38 3.83
CA GLY A 5 26.50 -14.30 3.45
C GLY A 5 25.05 -14.68 3.69
N SER A 6 24.66 -14.80 4.97
CA SER A 6 23.28 -15.02 5.37
C SER A 6 22.51 -13.69 5.30
N SER A 7 22.04 -13.34 4.10
CA SER A 7 20.98 -12.35 3.94
C SER A 7 19.72 -12.89 4.62
N PRO A 8 19.10 -12.19 5.57
CA PRO A 8 17.83 -12.62 6.14
C PRO A 8 16.78 -12.51 5.03
N GLY A 9 16.41 -13.65 4.46
CA GLY A 9 15.25 -13.73 3.58
C GLY A 9 14.04 -13.18 4.32
N LEU A 10 13.32 -12.24 3.69
CA LEU A 10 12.03 -11.75 4.17
C LEU A 10 11.05 -12.94 4.21
N ALA A 11 11.07 -13.67 5.31
CA ALA A 11 10.03 -14.62 5.65
C ALA A 11 8.80 -13.80 6.02
N ILE A 12 7.96 -13.51 5.02
CA ILE A 12 6.60 -13.02 5.22
C ILE A 12 5.83 -14.15 5.91
N ALA A 13 5.86 -14.15 7.24
CA ALA A 13 5.01 -15.01 8.04
C ALA A 13 3.55 -14.67 7.73
N SER A 14 2.93 -15.49 6.88
CA SER A 14 1.51 -15.42 6.56
C SER A 14 0.74 -16.04 7.73
N ALA A 15 0.35 -15.21 8.69
CA ALA A 15 -0.77 -15.55 9.56
C ALA A 15 -2.01 -15.60 8.65
N ALA A 16 -2.50 -16.80 8.35
CA ALA A 16 -3.65 -16.98 7.47
C ALA A 16 -4.88 -16.28 8.11
N PRO A 17 -5.47 -15.27 7.46
CA PRO A 17 -6.70 -14.68 7.97
C PRO A 17 -7.82 -15.73 7.92
N ALA A 18 -8.73 -15.68 8.90
CA ALA A 18 -10.01 -16.37 8.81
C ALA A 18 -10.66 -16.06 7.45
N SER A 19 -11.14 -17.10 6.75
CA SER A 19 -11.76 -17.10 5.41
C SER A 19 -11.70 -15.77 4.67
N ALA A 20 -10.58 -15.49 4.00
CA ALA A 20 -10.47 -14.31 3.16
C ALA A 20 -11.52 -14.36 2.04
N PRO A 21 -12.16 -13.22 1.70
CA PRO A 21 -13.09 -13.17 0.57
C PRO A 21 -12.39 -13.62 -0.71
N GLY A 22 -13.12 -14.33 -1.57
CA GLY A 22 -12.61 -14.75 -2.87
C GLY A 22 -12.28 -13.52 -3.73
N LEU A 23 -11.27 -13.63 -4.60
CA LEU A 23 -10.87 -12.53 -5.48
C LEU A 23 -12.04 -11.96 -6.32
N ARG A 24 -12.99 -12.81 -6.71
CA ARG A 24 -14.20 -12.42 -7.43
C ARG A 24 -15.09 -11.47 -6.63
N GLU A 25 -15.20 -11.68 -5.32
CA GLU A 25 -15.98 -10.81 -4.42
C GLU A 25 -15.32 -9.43 -4.28
N LEU A 26 -13.99 -9.39 -4.38
CA LEU A 26 -13.21 -8.15 -4.32
C LEU A 26 -13.14 -7.40 -5.66
N ALA A 27 -13.65 -7.95 -6.76
CA ALA A 27 -13.48 -7.38 -8.10
C ALA A 27 -13.93 -5.92 -8.21
N GLY A 28 -15.06 -5.57 -7.56
CA GLY A 28 -15.55 -4.19 -7.53
C GLY A 28 -14.60 -3.25 -6.78
N LEU A 29 -14.17 -3.62 -5.57
CA LEU A 29 -13.22 -2.85 -4.77
C LEU A 29 -11.88 -2.68 -5.49
N LEU A 30 -11.38 -3.74 -6.13
CA LEU A 30 -10.13 -3.68 -6.90
C LEU A 30 -10.25 -2.76 -8.12
N GLY A 31 -11.44 -2.68 -8.73
CA GLY A 31 -11.77 -1.69 -9.74
C GLY A 31 -11.67 -0.26 -9.20
N GLU A 32 -12.34 0.02 -8.07
CA GLU A 32 -12.30 1.33 -7.40
C GLU A 32 -10.87 1.73 -7.01
N ILE A 33 -10.06 0.81 -6.50
CA ILE A 33 -8.63 1.05 -6.22
C ILE A 33 -7.86 1.36 -7.51
N GLY A 34 -8.18 0.66 -8.61
CA GLY A 34 -7.61 0.94 -9.92
C GLY A 34 -7.92 2.35 -10.42
N ASP A 35 -9.12 2.86 -10.15
CA ASP A 35 -9.53 4.20 -10.54
C ASP A 35 -8.74 5.30 -9.84
N LEU A 36 -8.19 5.04 -8.64
CA LEU A 36 -7.31 6.00 -7.93
C LEU A 36 -6.07 6.40 -8.74
N LYS A 37 -5.64 5.58 -9.70
CA LYS A 37 -4.54 5.92 -10.61
C LYS A 37 -4.86 7.10 -11.53
N ARG A 38 -6.14 7.42 -11.72
CA ARG A 38 -6.63 8.55 -12.52
C ARG A 38 -7.00 9.76 -11.68
N VAL A 39 -7.12 9.59 -10.36
CA VAL A 39 -7.51 10.66 -9.44
C VAL A 39 -6.30 11.54 -9.11
N HIS A 40 -6.46 12.85 -9.29
CA HIS A 40 -5.47 13.86 -8.95
C HIS A 40 -6.00 14.71 -7.79
N ALA A 41 -5.13 15.07 -6.85
CA ALA A 41 -5.45 16.01 -5.79
C ALA A 41 -4.73 17.33 -6.08
N ALA A 42 -5.38 18.46 -5.82
CA ALA A 42 -4.84 19.79 -6.16
C ALA A 42 -3.49 20.12 -5.49
N HIS A 43 -3.17 19.43 -4.39
CA HIS A 43 -1.91 19.60 -3.64
C HIS A 43 -0.81 18.61 -4.06
N LEU A 44 -1.07 17.72 -5.02
CA LEU A 44 -0.13 16.74 -5.53
C LEU A 44 0.23 17.10 -6.98
N GLU A 45 1.51 16.98 -7.32
CA GLU A 45 1.98 17.15 -8.72
C GLU A 45 1.64 15.94 -9.60
N ASP A 46 1.37 14.78 -9.00
CA ASP A 46 1.01 13.52 -9.66
C ASP A 46 -0.37 13.05 -9.18
N SER A 47 -0.87 11.98 -9.78
CA SER A 47 -1.98 11.18 -9.27
C SER A 47 -1.78 10.79 -7.80
N VAL A 48 -2.89 10.59 -7.10
CA VAL A 48 -2.89 10.14 -5.70
C VAL A 48 -2.12 8.82 -5.56
N ALA A 49 -2.28 7.90 -6.51
CA ALA A 49 -1.51 6.65 -6.53
C ALA A 49 -0.01 6.88 -6.75
N GLY A 50 0.37 7.78 -7.66
CA GLY A 50 1.77 8.11 -7.97
C GLY A 50 2.50 8.73 -6.76
N GLY A 51 1.91 9.74 -6.14
CA GLY A 51 2.48 10.38 -4.94
C GLY A 51 2.66 9.40 -3.77
N ARG A 52 1.71 8.49 -3.59
CA ARG A 52 1.80 7.43 -2.58
C ARG A 52 2.88 6.40 -2.89
N PHE A 53 2.96 5.96 -4.14
CA PHE A 53 4.03 5.06 -4.57
C PHE A 53 5.40 5.66 -4.29
N ALA A 54 5.63 6.92 -4.68
CA ALA A 54 6.89 7.62 -4.43
C ALA A 54 7.21 7.69 -2.92
N SER A 55 6.22 8.05 -2.09
CA SER A 55 6.39 8.13 -0.64
C SER A 55 6.68 6.77 0.01
N ALA A 56 5.95 5.72 -0.39
CA ALA A 56 6.17 4.36 0.11
C ALA A 56 7.54 3.82 -0.33
N TRP A 57 7.92 4.06 -1.58
CA TRP A 57 9.23 3.66 -2.11
C TRP A 57 10.38 4.35 -1.37
N ALA A 58 10.27 5.65 -1.12
CA ALA A 58 11.24 6.40 -0.33
C ALA A 58 11.38 5.84 1.10
N ALA A 59 10.26 5.47 1.74
CA ALA A 59 10.27 4.86 3.06
C ALA A 59 10.99 3.49 3.07
N LEU A 60 10.72 2.65 2.07
CA LEU A 60 11.38 1.35 1.92
C LEU A 60 12.88 1.49 1.69
N VAL A 61 13.30 2.40 0.81
CA VAL A 61 14.72 2.72 0.58
C VAL A 61 15.37 3.26 1.87
N GLY A 62 14.62 4.00 2.68
CA GLY A 62 15.03 4.47 4.01
C GLY A 62 15.10 3.39 5.10
N GLY A 63 14.82 2.13 4.78
CA GLY A 63 14.88 1.01 5.73
C GLY A 63 13.62 0.80 6.57
N ALA A 64 12.48 1.39 6.17
CA ALA A 64 11.20 1.09 6.81
C ALA A 64 10.83 -0.40 6.67
N ASP A 65 10.14 -0.94 7.66
CA ASP A 65 9.67 -2.32 7.63
C ASP A 65 8.68 -2.55 6.46
N VAL A 66 8.93 -3.60 5.68
CA VAL A 66 8.15 -3.90 4.47
C VAL A 66 6.70 -4.24 4.80
N ARG A 67 6.45 -4.97 5.89
CA ARG A 67 5.11 -5.41 6.27
C ARG A 67 4.27 -4.21 6.73
N GLU A 68 4.85 -3.34 7.53
CA GLU A 68 4.21 -2.10 7.97
C GLU A 68 3.88 -1.18 6.78
N VAL A 69 4.82 -0.99 5.85
CA VAL A 69 4.55 -0.20 4.63
C VAL A 69 3.44 -0.83 3.80
N ALA A 70 3.45 -2.15 3.59
CA ALA A 70 2.42 -2.84 2.83
C ALA A 70 1.02 -2.70 3.46
N LEU A 71 0.91 -2.85 4.78
CA LEU A 71 -0.36 -2.69 5.51
C LEU A 71 -0.86 -1.26 5.44
N ARG A 72 0.03 -0.27 5.67
CA ARG A 72 -0.30 1.16 5.60
C ARG A 72 -0.81 1.56 4.21
N GLU A 73 -0.11 1.15 3.15
CA GLU A 73 -0.51 1.49 1.79
C GLU A 73 -1.79 0.77 1.37
N THR A 74 -1.99 -0.48 1.81
CA THR A 74 -3.23 -1.23 1.56
C THR A 74 -4.41 -0.57 2.25
N ALA A 75 -4.29 -0.24 3.54
CA ALA A 75 -5.34 0.39 4.32
C ALA A 75 -5.81 1.68 3.64
N ALA A 76 -4.87 2.52 3.23
CA ALA A 76 -5.23 3.81 2.71
C ALA A 76 -5.53 3.80 1.20
N ALA A 77 -5.16 2.76 0.43
CA ALA A 77 -5.76 2.48 -0.88
C ALA A 77 -7.26 2.11 -0.75
N VAL A 78 -7.61 1.27 0.24
CA VAL A 78 -9.01 0.94 0.53
C VAL A 78 -9.79 2.17 1.00
N THR A 79 -9.22 2.98 1.90
CA THR A 79 -9.82 4.25 2.32
C THR A 79 -10.02 5.20 1.13
N GLY A 80 -8.99 5.35 0.28
CA GLY A 80 -9.07 6.20 -0.91
C GLY A 80 -10.17 5.75 -1.87
N ALA A 81 -10.31 4.44 -2.09
CA ALA A 81 -11.37 3.89 -2.94
C ALA A 81 -12.77 4.20 -2.38
N ARG A 82 -12.94 4.12 -1.05
CA ARG A 82 -14.24 4.36 -0.40
C ARG A 82 -14.60 5.81 -0.16
N LEU A 83 -13.60 6.68 0.04
CA LEU A 83 -13.80 8.09 0.38
C LEU A 83 -13.49 9.04 -0.80
N GLY A 84 -13.18 8.53 -2.00
CA GLY A 84 -12.88 9.36 -3.16
C GLY A 84 -11.55 10.10 -3.06
N ALA A 85 -10.50 9.39 -2.62
CA ALA A 85 -9.16 9.93 -2.34
C ALA A 85 -9.07 10.97 -1.21
N ILE A 86 -10.09 11.07 -0.35
CA ILE A 86 -9.97 11.73 0.95
C ILE A 86 -9.20 10.80 1.88
N ASP A 87 -8.07 11.27 2.41
CA ASP A 87 -7.24 10.53 3.36
C ASP A 87 -7.06 11.31 4.68
N ALA A 88 -6.38 10.69 5.64
CA ALA A 88 -6.16 11.27 6.96
C ALA A 88 -5.42 12.62 6.94
N ARG A 89 -4.62 12.92 5.91
CA ARG A 89 -3.95 14.22 5.77
C ARG A 89 -4.92 15.31 5.32
N VAL A 90 -5.99 14.96 4.62
CA VAL A 90 -7.07 15.88 4.26
C VAL A 90 -8.00 16.14 5.46
N LEU A 91 -8.11 15.17 6.37
CA LEU A 91 -8.99 15.25 7.55
C LEU A 91 -8.32 15.81 8.82
N ALA A 92 -7.00 15.98 8.83
CA ALA A 92 -6.22 16.51 9.95
C ALA A 92 -6.06 18.03 9.83
#